data_AF-A0A3N9TEZ6-F1
#
_entry.id   AF-A0A3N9TEZ6-F1
#
_cell.length_a   1.000
_cell.length_b   1.000
_cell.length_c   1.000
_cell.angle_alpha   90.00
_cell.angle_beta   90.00
_cell.angle_gamma   90.00
#
_symmetry.space_group_name_H-M   'P 1'
#
loop_
_entity.id
_entity.type
_entity.pdbx_description
1 polymer ?
#
loop_
_entity_poly.entity_id
_entity_poly.type
_entity_poly.pdbx_seq_one_letter_code
_entity_poly.pdbx_strand_id
1 'polypeptide(L)'
;MLERMPKSVQSSFTDEQLMHIRNAVGARNWGNHSVDCRGVVSVPMSSWRYYFVFLVGRNRRRLSDTEKQLSLWMGALFTLAILSLFTLAVILVLYLLKSALGIDIFPNFSFGIWTWFKHNVF
;
A
#
# COMPACT_ATOMS: atom_id res chain seq x y z
N MET A 1 21.01 -25.19 22.26
CA MET A 1 21.43 -23.91 22.90
C MET A 1 22.08 -24.19 24.25
N LEU A 2 21.44 -24.97 25.13
CA LEU A 2 22.03 -25.44 26.39
C LEU A 2 23.36 -26.20 26.21
N GLU A 3 23.44 -27.10 25.23
CA GLU A 3 24.66 -27.88 24.92
C GLU A 3 25.90 -27.04 24.59
N ARG A 4 25.73 -25.77 24.19
CA ARG A 4 26.84 -24.85 23.91
C ARG A 4 27.37 -24.13 25.15
N MET A 5 26.69 -24.27 26.29
CA MET A 5 27.10 -23.66 27.56
C MET A 5 28.09 -24.56 28.31
N PRO A 6 28.98 -24.00 29.15
CA PRO A 6 29.79 -24.80 30.08
C PRO A 6 28.91 -25.69 30.97
N LYS A 7 29.39 -26.90 31.29
CA LYS A 7 28.62 -27.88 32.07
C LYS A 7 28.14 -27.37 33.43
N SER A 8 28.96 -26.55 34.10
CA SER A 8 28.61 -25.93 35.38
C SER A 8 27.38 -25.02 35.30
N VAL A 9 27.22 -24.33 34.17
CA VAL A 9 26.09 -23.43 33.91
C VAL A 9 24.86 -24.22 33.46
N GLN A 10 25.04 -25.33 32.72
CA GLN A 10 23.91 -26.20 32.36
C GLN A 10 23.26 -26.81 33.60
N SER A 11 24.07 -27.28 34.56
CA SER A 11 23.58 -27.91 35.80
C SER A 11 23.03 -26.92 36.82
N SER A 12 23.25 -25.61 36.65
CA SER A 12 22.72 -24.59 37.58
C SER A 12 21.27 -24.23 37.32
N PHE A 13 20.69 -24.64 36.19
CA PHE A 13 19.29 -24.36 35.88
C PHE A 13 18.35 -25.36 36.53
N THR A 14 17.24 -24.86 37.09
CA THR A 14 16.12 -25.70 37.55
C THR A 14 15.18 -26.04 36.39
N ASP A 15 14.39 -27.10 36.54
CA ASP A 15 13.40 -27.50 35.53
C ASP A 15 12.39 -26.39 35.20
N GLU A 16 11.99 -25.60 36.20
CA GLU A 16 11.10 -24.45 36.03
C GLU A 16 11.76 -23.35 35.19
N GLN A 17 13.04 -23.03 35.45
CA GLN A 17 13.81 -22.08 34.65
C GLN A 17 13.98 -22.56 33.20
N LEU A 18 14.26 -23.85 33.01
CA LEU A 18 14.36 -24.47 31.69
C LEU A 18 13.03 -24.40 30.93
N MET A 19 11.90 -24.62 31.61
CA MET A 19 10.57 -24.48 31.04
C MET A 19 10.28 -23.03 30.62
N HIS A 20 10.60 -22.04 31.46
CA HIS A 20 10.43 -20.64 31.12
C HIS A 20 11.33 -20.20 29.96
N ILE A 21 12.57 -20.68 29.90
CA ILE A 21 13.48 -20.45 28.76
C ILE A 21 12.91 -21.10 27.50
N ARG A 22 12.43 -22.33 27.58
CA ARG A 22 11.81 -23.04 26.45
C ARG A 22 10.57 -22.32 25.94
N ASN A 23 9.74 -21.80 26.84
CA ASN A 23 8.56 -21.03 26.47
C ASN A 23 8.95 -19.67 25.90
N ALA A 24 9.90 -18.93 26.48
CA ALA A 24 10.32 -17.63 25.95
C ALA A 24 11.05 -17.73 24.60
N VAL A 25 11.84 -18.78 24.38
CA VAL A 25 12.58 -19.02 23.14
C VAL A 25 11.69 -19.69 22.09
N GLY A 26 10.86 -20.66 22.49
CA GLY A 26 9.95 -21.41 21.62
C GLY A 26 8.67 -20.67 21.25
N ALA A 27 8.15 -19.79 22.12
CA ALA A 27 7.03 -18.90 21.79
C ALA A 27 7.45 -17.74 20.88
N ARG A 28 8.75 -17.62 20.56
CA ARG A 28 9.24 -16.84 19.44
C ARG A 28 8.94 -17.61 18.14
N ASN A 29 7.67 -17.97 17.93
CA ASN A 29 7.17 -18.30 16.62
C ASN A 29 7.64 -17.19 15.69
N TRP A 30 8.40 -17.60 14.69
CA TRP A 30 8.79 -16.80 13.54
C TRP A 30 7.63 -15.85 13.22
N GLY A 31 7.90 -14.55 13.29
CA GLY A 31 6.88 -13.51 13.29
C GLY A 31 5.78 -13.82 12.29
N ASN A 32 4.53 -13.65 12.72
CA ASN A 32 3.31 -13.90 11.96
C ASN A 32 3.28 -13.05 10.67
N HIS A 33 4.06 -13.47 9.68
CA HIS A 33 4.10 -12.94 8.32
C HIS A 33 3.21 -13.87 7.50
N SER A 34 2.20 -13.32 6.83
CA SER A 34 1.29 -14.10 5.99
C SER A 34 2.04 -14.86 4.90
N VAL A 35 3.20 -14.36 4.48
CA VAL A 35 4.08 -15.00 3.51
C VAL A 35 5.53 -14.85 3.96
N ASP A 36 6.22 -15.99 4.12
CA ASP A 36 7.67 -16.07 4.31
C ASP A 36 8.23 -17.03 3.26
N CYS A 37 8.76 -16.47 2.16
CA CYS A 37 9.41 -17.23 1.11
C CYS A 37 10.92 -17.01 1.21
N ARG A 38 11.64 -18.09 1.50
CA ARG A 38 13.11 -18.10 1.56
C ARG A 38 13.60 -19.10 0.54
N GLY A 39 14.59 -18.70 -0.23
CA GLY A 39 15.18 -19.60 -1.20
C GLY A 39 16.62 -19.28 -1.47
N VAL A 40 17.32 -20.28 -1.99
CA VAL A 40 18.67 -20.13 -2.53
C VAL A 40 18.57 -20.44 -4.01
N VAL A 41 19.01 -19.52 -4.85
CA VAL A 41 19.16 -19.76 -6.28
C VAL A 41 20.64 -19.97 -6.56
N SER A 42 20.96 -21.13 -7.11
CA SER A 42 22.27 -21.41 -7.70
C SER A 42 22.21 -21.11 -9.19
N VAL A 43 23.16 -20.34 -9.69
CA VAL A 43 23.29 -20.08 -11.12
C VAL A 43 23.91 -21.31 -11.79
N PRO A 44 23.26 -21.92 -12.80
CA PRO A 44 23.89 -22.99 -13.57
C PRO A 44 25.22 -22.45 -14.14
N MET A 45 26.31 -23.22 -14.02
CA MET A 45 27.67 -22.84 -14.46
C MET A 45 28.44 -21.83 -13.58
N SER A 46 27.99 -21.48 -12.37
CA SER A 46 28.76 -20.66 -11.43
C SER A 46 28.69 -21.19 -10.00
N SER A 47 29.80 -21.09 -9.25
CA SER A 47 29.86 -21.49 -7.83
C SER A 47 29.11 -20.53 -6.90
N TRP A 48 28.49 -19.48 -7.45
CA TRP A 48 27.76 -18.49 -6.68
C TRP A 48 26.36 -18.97 -6.32
N ARG A 49 26.02 -18.80 -5.05
CA ARG A 49 24.71 -19.12 -4.48
C ARG A 49 24.12 -17.84 -3.91
N TYR A 50 22.99 -17.42 -4.45
CA TYR A 50 22.28 -16.22 -4.01
C TYR A 50 21.15 -16.61 -3.09
N TYR A 51 21.13 -16.04 -1.90
CA TYR A 51 20.02 -16.21 -0.96
C TYR A 51 19.04 -15.05 -1.13
N PHE A 52 17.74 -15.36 -1.13
CA PHE A 52 16.69 -14.36 -1.13
C PHE A 52 15.68 -14.63 -0.01
N VAL A 53 15.14 -13.54 0.53
CA VAL A 53 14.11 -13.56 1.56
C VAL A 53 13.01 -12.60 1.14
N PHE A 54 11.80 -13.12 1.00
CA PHE A 54 10.61 -12.36 0.70
C PHE A 54 9.63 -12.51 1.86
N LEU A 55 9.42 -11.42 2.58
CA LEU A 55 8.52 -11.35 3.73
C LEU A 55 7.38 -10.39 3.40
N VAL A 56 6.15 -10.91 3.45
CA VAL A 56 4.95 -10.10 3.32
C VAL A 56 4.05 -10.36 4.51
N GLY A 57 3.60 -9.27 5.14
CA GLY A 57 2.69 -9.33 6.26
C GLY A 57 2.09 -7.97 6.56
N ARG A 58 0.97 -7.98 7.27
CA ARG A 58 0.32 -6.75 7.71
C ARG A 58 1.25 -6.00 8.67
N ASN A 59 1.59 -4.76 8.32
CA ASN A 59 2.32 -3.89 9.23
C ASN A 59 1.43 -3.59 10.45
N ARG A 60 1.79 -4.13 11.61
CA ARG A 60 1.08 -3.91 12.90
C ARG A 60 1.72 -2.80 13.74
N ARG A 61 2.78 -2.16 13.25
CA ARG A 61 3.39 -1.03 13.94
C ARG A 61 2.44 0.17 13.91
N ARG A 62 2.54 1.05 14.91
CA ARG A 62 1.91 2.37 14.80
C ARG A 62 2.56 3.10 13.63
N LEU A 63 1.74 3.67 12.75
CA LEU A 63 2.20 4.49 11.64
C LEU A 63 3.11 5.60 12.18
N SER A 64 4.25 5.79 11.50
CA SER A 64 5.09 6.97 11.73
C SER A 64 4.27 8.24 11.48
N ASP A 65 4.60 9.33 12.16
CA ASP A 65 3.89 10.59 11.95
C ASP A 65 4.04 11.10 10.51
N THR A 66 5.16 10.76 9.84
CA THR A 66 5.36 10.99 8.39
C THR A 66 4.39 10.18 7.53
N GLU A 67 4.16 8.90 7.84
CA GLU A 67 3.23 8.03 7.10
C GLU A 67 1.78 8.48 7.30
N LYS A 68 1.41 8.93 8.50
CA LYS A 68 0.09 9.53 8.76
C LYS A 68 -0.12 10.80 7.94
N GLN A 69 0.86 11.71 7.94
CA GLN A 69 0.78 12.93 7.15
C GLN A 69 0.67 12.62 5.66
N LEU A 70 1.48 11.70 5.15
CA LEU A 70 1.40 11.28 3.74
C LEU A 70 0.02 10.70 3.41
N SER A 71 -0.53 9.85 4.27
CA SER A 71 -1.88 9.30 4.09
C SER A 71 -2.96 10.39 4.06
N LEU A 72 -2.83 11.42 4.89
CA LEU A 72 -3.76 12.57 4.90
C LEU A 72 -3.63 13.40 3.62
N TRP A 73 -2.40 13.69 3.18
CA TRP A 73 -2.16 14.42 1.93
C TRP A 73 -2.68 13.67 0.70
N MET A 74 -2.42 12.37 0.63
CA MET A 74 -2.93 11.51 -0.45
C MET A 74 -4.46 11.47 -0.45
N GLY A 75 -5.09 11.35 0.73
CA GLY A 75 -6.55 11.42 0.86
C GLY A 75 -7.12 12.77 0.43
N ALA A 76 -6.48 13.86 0.83
CA ALA A 76 -6.89 15.22 0.46
C ALA A 76 -6.78 15.44 -1.06
N LEU A 77 -5.66 15.04 -1.68
CA LEU A 77 -5.45 15.14 -3.13
C LEU A 77 -6.49 14.31 -3.90
N PHE A 78 -6.77 13.10 -3.45
CA PHE A 78 -7.77 12.24 -4.08
C PHE A 78 -9.17 12.85 -3.99
N THR A 79 -9.54 13.39 -2.83
CA THR A 79 -10.82 14.07 -2.62
C THR A 79 -10.94 15.31 -3.51
N LEU A 80 -9.87 16.11 -3.60
CA LEU A 80 -9.82 17.29 -4.46
C LEU A 80 -9.96 16.92 -5.94
N ALA A 81 -9.31 15.84 -6.38
CA ALA A 81 -9.40 15.36 -7.76
C ALA A 81 -10.81 14.89 -8.13
N ILE A 82 -11.51 14.20 -7.21
CA ILE A 82 -12.91 13.80 -7.43
C ILE A 82 -13.80 15.03 -7.51
N LEU A 83 -13.63 15.98 -6.59
CA LEU A 83 -14.45 17.19 -6.56
C LEU A 83 -14.24 18.06 -7.80
N SER A 84 -13.00 18.18 -8.29
CA SER A 84 -12.71 18.94 -9.51
C SER A 84 -13.32 18.28 -10.74
N LEU A 85 -13.22 16.95 -10.85
CA LEU A 85 -13.85 16.20 -11.94
C LEU A 85 -15.38 16.39 -11.94
N PHE A 86 -16.00 16.31 -10.77
CA PHE A 86 -17.44 16.52 -10.62
C PHE A 86 -17.84 17.95 -10.99
N THR A 87 -17.07 18.94 -10.53
CA THR A 87 -17.30 20.35 -10.87
C THR A 87 -17.20 20.59 -12.38
N LEU A 88 -16.18 20.03 -13.04
CA LEU A 88 -16.03 20.11 -14.50
C LEU A 88 -17.20 19.44 -15.23
N ALA A 89 -17.67 18.28 -14.76
CA ALA A 89 -18.82 17.61 -15.34
C ALA A 89 -20.10 18.45 -15.22
N VAL A 90 -20.35 19.06 -14.06
CA VAL A 90 -21.49 19.97 -13.87
C VAL A 90 -21.40 21.18 -14.80
N ILE A 91 -20.23 21.82 -14.90
CA ILE A 91 -20.00 22.94 -15.81
C ILE A 91 -20.26 22.52 -17.27
N LEU A 92 -19.81 21.33 -17.67
CA LEU A 92 -20.03 20.79 -19.00
C LEU A 92 -21.52 20.57 -19.29
N VAL A 93 -22.26 19.99 -18.35
CA VAL A 93 -23.72 19.79 -18.49
C VAL A 93 -24.45 21.13 -18.61
N LEU A 94 -24.12 22.10 -17.76
CA LEU A 94 -24.68 23.45 -17.84
C LEU A 94 -24.35 24.12 -19.18
N TYR A 95 -23.11 23.95 -19.67
CA TYR A 95 -22.69 24.44 -20.98
C TYR A 95 -23.50 23.82 -22.13
N LEU A 96 -23.76 22.51 -22.10
CA LEU A 96 -24.58 21.83 -23.11
C LEU A 96 -26.03 22.28 -23.03
N LEU A 97 -26.60 22.40 -21.82
CA LEU A 97 -27.96 22.86 -21.62
C LEU A 97 -28.17 24.29 -22.14
N LYS A 98 -27.28 25.24 -21.78
CA LYS A 98 -27.39 26.61 -22.32
C LYS A 98 -27.28 26.64 -23.85
N SER A 99 -26.44 25.78 -24.43
CA SER A 99 -26.23 25.71 -25.88
C SER A 99 -27.41 25.06 -26.61
N ALA A 100 -28.10 24.11 -25.98
CA ALA A 100 -29.34 23.54 -26.49
C ALA A 100 -30.49 24.55 -26.46
N LEU A 101 -30.55 25.40 -25.43
CA LEU A 101 -31.54 26.47 -25.29
C LEU A 101 -31.28 27.69 -26.21
N GLY A 102 -30.15 27.72 -26.93
CA GLY A 102 -29.80 28.83 -27.80
C GLY A 102 -29.45 30.12 -27.07
N ILE A 103 -29.14 30.05 -25.77
CA ILE A 103 -28.79 31.23 -24.95
C ILE A 103 -27.33 31.59 -25.23
N ASP A 104 -27.11 32.76 -25.82
CA ASP A 104 -25.78 33.26 -26.16
C ASP A 104 -25.27 34.23 -25.09
N ILE A 105 -24.43 33.72 -24.18
CA ILE A 105 -23.85 34.51 -23.07
C ILE A 105 -22.59 35.26 -23.53
N PHE A 106 -21.89 34.74 -24.55
CA PHE A 106 -20.68 35.32 -25.11
C PHE A 106 -20.86 35.51 -26.62
N PRO A 107 -21.26 36.71 -27.08
CA PRO A 107 -21.40 36.95 -28.50
C PRO A 107 -20.04 36.72 -29.20
N ASN A 108 -20.03 35.79 -30.16
CA ASN A 108 -18.89 35.38 -31.00
C ASN A 108 -17.86 34.40 -30.37
N PHE A 109 -18.14 33.77 -29.22
CA PHE A 109 -17.26 32.73 -28.68
C PHE A 109 -18.01 31.48 -28.23
N SER A 110 -17.67 30.34 -28.84
CA SER A 110 -18.20 29.03 -28.46
C SER A 110 -17.09 27.99 -28.49
N PHE A 111 -17.03 27.16 -27.44
CA PHE A 111 -16.10 26.04 -27.31
C PHE A 111 -16.29 24.93 -28.36
N GLY A 112 -17.34 24.95 -29.18
CA GLY A 112 -17.57 23.95 -30.24
C GLY A 112 -18.02 22.56 -29.77
N ILE A 113 -18.01 22.30 -28.46
CA ILE A 113 -18.40 21.02 -27.85
C ILE A 113 -19.87 20.67 -28.17
N TRP A 114 -20.76 21.66 -28.21
CA TRP A 114 -22.16 21.44 -28.59
C TRP A 114 -22.32 20.99 -30.04
N THR A 115 -21.53 21.56 -30.96
CA THR A 115 -21.55 21.17 -32.38
C THR A 115 -21.06 19.73 -32.55
N TRP A 116 -19.97 19.36 -31.86
CA TRP A 116 -19.49 17.98 -31.83
C TRP A 116 -20.55 17.02 -31.24
N PHE A 117 -21.19 17.40 -30.14
CA PHE A 117 -22.21 16.58 -29.49
C PHE A 117 -23.42 16.33 -30.40
N LYS A 118 -23.92 17.39 -31.05
CA LYS A 118 -25.01 17.27 -32.05
C LYS A 118 -24.66 16.42 -33.27
N HIS A 119 -23.39 16.25 -33.60
CA HIS A 119 -22.96 15.46 -34.75
C HIS A 119 -22.72 13.98 -34.42
N ASN A 120 -22.37 13.66 -33.17
CA ASN A 120 -21.97 12.30 -32.76
C ASN A 120 -23.02 11.59 -31.89
N VAL A 121 -23.90 12.33 -31.23
CA VAL A 121 -24.88 11.78 -30.27
C VAL A 121 -26.31 11.85 -30.80
N PHE A 122 -26.62 12.83 -31.64
CA PHE A 122 -27.86 12.95 -32.42
C PHE A 122 -27.56 12.69 -33.88
#